data_AF-A0A945QWB6-F1
#
_entry.id   AF-A0A945QWB6-F1
#
_cell.length_a   1.000
_cell.length_b   1.000
_cell.length_c   1.000
_cell.angle_alpha   90.00
_cell.angle_beta   90.00
_cell.angle_gamma   90.00
#
_symmetry.space_group_name_H-M   'P 1'
#
loop_
_entity.id
_entity.type
_entity.pdbx_description
1 polymer ?
#
loop_
_entity_poly.entity_id
_entity_poly.type
_entity_poly.pdbx_seq_one_letter_code
_entity_poly.pdbx_strand_id
1 'polypeptide(L)' 'MALSTQSIEMLLDLVENRIDTLHVHDIDDLRELKDLEQSRRELRAMHGLRQNPHRSAQVIPLFPAAAPGI' A
#
# COMPACT_ATOMS: atom_id res chain seq x y z
N MET A 1 7.78 16.98 -9.69
CA MET A 1 6.37 16.98 -10.11
C MET A 1 5.56 16.31 -9.01
N ALA A 2 4.71 17.06 -8.31
CA ALA A 2 3.84 16.48 -7.28
C ALA A 2 2.62 15.84 -7.96
N LEU A 3 2.29 14.60 -7.61
CA LEU A 3 1.06 13.96 -8.06
C LEU A 3 -0.15 14.68 -7.45
N SER A 4 -1.15 14.98 -8.27
CA SER A 4 -2.44 15.55 -7.83
C SER A 4 -3.25 14.50 -7.05
N THR A 5 -4.14 14.92 -6.14
CA THR A 5 -4.94 13.99 -5.32
C THR A 5 -5.73 13.05 -6.22
N GLN A 6 -6.34 13.61 -7.26
CA GLN A 6 -7.05 12.89 -8.31
C GLN A 6 -6.18 11.83 -9.00
N SER A 7 -4.89 12.11 -9.21
CA SER A 7 -3.96 11.14 -9.78
C SER A 7 -3.69 9.99 -8.83
N ILE A 8 -3.60 10.25 -7.52
CA ILE A 8 -3.41 9.22 -6.48
C ILE A 8 -4.67 8.36 -6.35
N GLU A 9 -5.85 8.97 -6.38
CA GLU A 9 -7.15 8.26 -6.36
C GLU A 9 -7.30 7.35 -7.59
N MET A 10 -6.98 7.86 -8.77
CA MET A 10 -7.00 7.07 -10.01
C MET A 10 -5.98 5.92 -9.98
N LEU A 11 -4.78 6.16 -9.45
CA LEU A 11 -3.77 5.10 -9.30
C LEU A 11 -4.20 4.04 -8.27
N LEU A 12 -4.89 4.44 -7.19
CA LEU A 12 -5.45 3.51 -6.22
C LEU A 12 -6.52 2.61 -6.87
N ASP A 13 -7.44 3.21 -7.62
CA ASP A 13 -8.50 2.47 -8.34
C ASP A 13 -7.90 1.44 -9.31
N LEU A 14 -6.89 1.84 -10.09
CA LEU A 14 -6.20 0.95 -11.02
C LEU A 14 -5.50 -0.22 -10.31
N VAL A 15 -4.84 0.05 -9.18
CA VAL A 15 -4.18 -1.01 -8.39
C VAL A 15 -5.21 -1.94 -7.75
N GLU A 16 -6.31 -1.40 -7.23
CA GLU A 16 -7.39 -2.21 -6.64
C GLU A 16 -8.06 -3.09 -7.71
N ASN A 17 -8.33 -2.56 -8.90
CA ASN A 17 -8.84 -3.34 -10.03
C ASN A 17 -7.85 -4.43 -10.50
N ARG A 18 -6.55 -4.11 -10.54
CA ARG A 18 -5.53 -5.10 -10.92
C ARG A 18 -5.44 -6.23 -9.90
N ILE A 19 -5.51 -5.93 -8.60
CA ILE A 19 -5.50 -6.96 -7.54
C ILE A 19 -6.75 -7.85 -7.64
N ASP A 20 -7.93 -7.27 -7.86
CA ASP A 20 -9.20 -8.00 -7.96
C ASP A 20 -9.22 -8.98 -9.14
N THR A 21 -8.60 -8.59 -10.25
CA THR A 21 -8.53 -9.39 -11.48
C THR A 21 -7.33 -10.34 -11.54
N LEU A 22 -6.34 -10.20 -10.64
CA LEU A 22 -5.14 -11.03 -10.63
C LEU A 22 -5.46 -12.41 -10.08
N HIS A 23 -5.43 -13.41 -10.96
CA HIS A 23 -5.46 -14.80 -10.56
C HIS A 23 -4.03 -15.29 -10.25
N VAL A 24 -3.83 -15.77 -9.03
CA VAL A 24 -2.54 -16.32 -8.60
C VAL A 24 -2.45 -17.79 -9.02
N HIS A 25 -1.57 -18.08 -9.96
CA HIS A 25 -1.29 -19.44 -10.42
C HIS A 25 0.08 -19.92 -9.94
N ASP A 26 1.07 -19.04 -9.90
CA ASP A 26 2.46 -19.35 -9.60
C ASP A 26 3.11 -18.37 -8.61
N ILE A 27 4.37 -18.65 -8.26
CA ILE A 27 5.19 -17.80 -7.38
C ILE A 27 5.41 -16.41 -7.96
N ASP A 28 5.39 -16.26 -9.28
CA ASP A 28 5.55 -14.98 -9.95
C ASP A 28 4.31 -14.09 -9.73
N ASP A 29 3.11 -14.66 -9.85
CA ASP A 29 1.86 -13.96 -9.53
C ASP A 29 1.79 -13.57 -8.05
N LEU A 30 2.32 -14.41 -7.14
CA LEU A 30 2.44 -14.06 -5.72
C LEU A 30 3.38 -12.87 -5.48
N ARG A 31 4.43 -12.73 -6.30
CA ARG A 31 5.32 -11.56 -6.22
C ARG A 31 4.63 -10.32 -6.78
N GLU A 32 3.97 -10.45 -7.93
CA GLU A 32 3.18 -9.36 -8.51
C GLU A 32 2.10 -8.87 -7.54
N LEU A 33 1.36 -9.78 -6.90
CA LEU A 33 0.38 -9.46 -5.88
C LEU A 33 1.01 -8.66 -4.72
N LYS A 34 2.17 -9.10 -4.23
CA LYS A 34 2.89 -8.39 -3.15
C LYS A 34 3.32 -6.98 -3.55
N ASP A 35 3.82 -6.82 -4.77
CA ASP A 35 4.25 -5.51 -5.28
C ASP A 35 3.06 -4.56 -5.47
N LEU A 36 1.91 -5.08 -5.94
CA LEU A 36 0.66 -4.33 -6.03
C LEU A 36 0.12 -3.94 -4.65
N GLU A 37 0.16 -4.85 -3.67
CA GLU A 37 -0.24 -4.55 -2.30
C GLU A 37 0.67 -3.50 -1.64
N GLN A 38 1.98 -3.57 -1.92
CA GLN A 38 2.93 -2.57 -1.47
C GLN A 38 2.63 -1.20 -2.09
N SER A 39 2.39 -1.15 -3.40
CA SER A 39 2.03 0.07 -4.12
C SER A 39 0.73 0.68 -3.58
N ARG A 40 -0.27 -0.15 -3.29
CA ARG A 40 -1.52 0.28 -2.64
C ARG A 40 -1.27 0.94 -1.28
N ARG A 41 -0.38 0.37 -0.45
CA ARG A 41 -0.03 0.94 0.86
C ARG A 41 0.65 2.29 0.72
N GLU A 42 1.59 2.42 -0.21
CA GLU A 42 2.31 3.67 -0.45
C GLU A 42 1.38 4.76 -0.96
N LEU A 43 0.52 4.45 -1.94
CA LEU A 43 -0.48 5.38 -2.46
C LEU A 43 -1.47 5.81 -1.38
N ARG A 44 -1.95 4.90 -0.52
CA ARG A 44 -2.80 5.25 0.62
C ARG A 44 -2.07 6.10 1.66
N ALA A 45 -0.79 5.87 1.89
CA ALA A 45 0.01 6.70 2.78
C ALA A 45 0.16 8.12 2.22
N MET A 46 0.44 8.27 0.92
CA MET A 46 0.50 9.57 0.25
C MET A 46 -0.86 10.29 0.26
N HIS A 47 -1.95 9.55 0.07
CA HIS A 47 -3.30 10.06 0.18
C HIS A 47 -3.65 10.51 1.61
N GLY A 48 -3.34 9.68 2.61
CA GLY A 48 -3.60 9.96 4.03
C GLY A 48 -2.76 11.10 4.61
N LEU A 49 -1.50 11.23 4.19
CA LEU A 49 -0.62 12.37 4.51
C LEU A 49 -1.22 13.69 4.00
N ARG A 50 -1.90 13.66 2.85
CA ARG A 50 -2.50 14.84 2.24
C ARG A 50 -3.86 15.21 2.84
N GLN A 51 -4.63 14.21 3.27
CA GLN A 51 -5.93 14.42 3.92
C GLN A 51 -5.83 14.84 5.39
N ASN A 52 -4.71 14.54 6.07
CA ASN A 52 -4.52 14.93 7.45
C ASN A 52 -3.10 15.51 7.70
N PRO A 53 -2.85 16.79 7.36
CA PRO A 53 -1.58 17.45 7.65
C PRO A 53 -1.27 17.55 9.16
N HIS A 54 -2.24 17.22 10.05
CA HIS A 54 -2.06 17.18 11.51
C HIS A 54 -1.83 15.77 12.08
N ARG A 55 -1.82 14.69 11.27
CA ARG A 55 -1.46 13.35 11.77
C ARG A 55 0.04 13.13 11.66
N SER A 56 0.76 13.80 12.54
CA SER A 56 2.16 13.57 12.85
C SER A 56 2.49 12.07 12.82
N ALA A 57 3.44 11.70 11.97
CA ALA A 57 4.35 10.57 12.09
C ALA A 57 3.91 9.46 13.06
N GLN A 58 2.93 8.64 12.69
CA GLN A 58 2.81 7.32 13.31
C GLN A 58 3.72 6.39 12.52
N VAL A 59 4.95 6.27 13.02
CA VAL A 59 5.91 5.23 12.64
C VAL A 59 5.23 3.88 12.85
N ILE A 60 4.86 3.22 11.75
CA ILE A 60 4.38 1.84 11.76
C ILE A 60 5.63 0.96 11.83
N PRO A 61 5.90 0.22 12.93
CA PRO A 61 7.03 -0.69 12.96
C PRO A 61 6.78 -1.85 11.96
N LEU A 62 7.69 -1.98 10.98
CA LEU A 62 7.67 -3.00 9.92
C LEU A 62 8.19 -4.37 10.41
N PHE A 63 8.06 -4.74 11.68
CA PHE A 63 8.42 -6.08 12.15
C PHE A 63 7.55 -6.51 13.34
N PRO A 64 7.06 -7.76 13.38
CA PRO A 64 6.60 -8.35 14.63
C PRO A 64 7.83 -8.57 15.51
N ALA A 65 7.95 -7.78 16.57
CA ALA A 65 8.89 -8.05 17.64
C ALA A 65 8.59 -9.44 18.20
N ALA A 66 9.63 -10.26 18.24
CA ALA A 66 9.64 -11.60 18.81
C ALA A 66 8.86 -11.66 20.13
N ALA A 67 8.00 -12.67 20.25
CA ALA A 67 7.37 -13.01 21.51
C ALA A 67 8.45 -13.42 22.54
N PRO A 68 8.51 -12.82 23.74
CA PRO A 68 9.18 -13.43 24.86
C PRO A 68 8.16 -14.30 25.59
N GLY A 69 8.37 -15.62 25.55
CA GLY A 69 7.49 -16.59 26.18
C GLY A 69 8.29 -17.70 26.84
N ILE A 70 8.73 -17.39 28.07
CA ILE A 70 9.00 -18.27 29.23
C ILE A 70 10.04 -19.39 29.08
#